data_AF-A0AA38PMU2-F1
#
_entry.id   AF-A0AA38PMU2-F1
#
_cell.length_a   1.000
_cell.length_b   1.000
_cell.length_c   1.000
_cell.angle_alpha   90.00
_cell.angle_beta   90.00
_cell.angle_gamma   90.00
#
_symmetry.space_group_name_H-M   'P 1'
#
loop_
_entity.id
_entity.type
_entity.pdbx_description
1 polymer ?
#
loop_
_entity_poly.entity_id
_entity_poly.type
_entity_poly.pdbx_seq_one_letter_code
_entity_poly.pdbx_strand_id
1 'polypeptide(L)'
;HGCRVWCGQLGRHKPGDGCYFPALFKPDNYAVAGCDFGDLDPALVLPGDPEKFRENLCILLSSQTQNVYKANRKATSISKPSIFLGMHPDTILGIPSMFPGDIMHFILNLTDLLIPLF
;
A
#
# COMPACT_ATOMS: atom_id res chain seq x y z
N HIS A 1 2.01 2.94 7.68
CA HIS A 1 2.12 2.65 6.24
C HIS A 1 0.78 2.09 5.78
N GLY A 2 0.09 2.81 4.90
CA GLY A 2 -1.28 2.50 4.49
C GLY A 2 -1.35 1.61 3.26
N CYS A 3 -2.55 1.16 2.95
CA CYS A 3 -2.86 0.40 1.74
C CYS A 3 -2.35 1.10 0.47
N ARG A 4 -1.76 0.34 -0.46
CA ARG A 4 -1.20 0.84 -1.73
C ARG A 4 -2.24 1.21 -2.78
N VAL A 5 -3.53 1.04 -2.47
CA VAL A 5 -4.64 1.58 -3.27
C VAL A 5 -5.28 2.82 -2.61
N TRP A 6 -4.66 3.39 -1.58
CA TRP A 6 -5.10 4.62 -0.91
C TRP A 6 -6.51 4.55 -0.29
N CYS A 7 -7.02 3.36 0.01
CA CYS A 7 -8.33 3.18 0.65
C CYS A 7 -8.38 3.54 2.15
N GLY A 8 -7.33 4.16 2.70
CA GLY A 8 -7.23 4.54 4.12
C GLY A 8 -6.95 3.39 5.10
N GLN A 9 -7.05 2.13 4.66
CA GLN A 9 -6.78 0.98 5.53
C GLN A 9 -5.31 0.95 6.00
N LEU A 10 -5.12 0.76 7.30
CA LEU A 10 -3.81 0.59 7.92
C LEU A 10 -3.36 -0.87 7.81
N GLY A 11 -2.10 -1.08 7.47
CA GLY A 11 -1.48 -2.41 7.54
C GLY A 11 -0.97 -2.72 8.95
N ARG A 12 -0.72 -4.01 9.21
CA ARG A 12 -0.10 -4.51 10.44
C ARG A 12 1.38 -4.80 10.21
N HIS A 13 2.22 -4.34 11.12
CA HIS A 13 3.67 -4.53 11.06
C HIS A 13 4.10 -5.88 11.64
N LYS A 14 4.97 -6.64 10.96
CA LYS A 14 5.55 -7.85 11.54
C LYS A 14 6.69 -7.47 12.51
N PRO A 15 6.65 -7.89 13.79
CA PRO A 15 7.70 -7.57 14.75
C PRO A 15 9.09 -8.01 14.26
N GLY A 16 10.09 -7.12 14.34
CA GLY A 16 11.46 -7.42 13.93
C GLY A 16 11.72 -7.43 12.42
N ASP A 17 10.69 -7.18 11.60
CA ASP A 17 10.77 -7.09 10.14
C ASP A 17 10.34 -5.69 9.68
N GLY A 18 10.73 -5.25 8.48
CA GLY A 18 10.26 -3.99 7.89
C GLY A 18 8.92 -4.11 7.15
N CYS A 19 8.35 -5.31 7.11
CA CYS A 19 7.16 -5.64 6.33
C CYS A 19 5.84 -5.26 7.04
N TYR A 20 4.92 -4.69 6.26
CA TYR A 20 3.54 -4.44 6.65
C TYR A 20 2.60 -5.32 5.82
N PHE A 21 1.61 -5.91 6.49
CA PHE A 21 0.65 -6.84 5.92
C PHE A 21 -0.77 -6.26 5.99
N PRO A 22 -1.60 -6.42 4.95
CA PRO A 22 -3.01 -6.00 4.97
C PRO A 22 -3.87 -7.05 5.69
N ALA A 23 -3.51 -7.39 6.94
CA ALA A 23 -4.25 -8.34 7.75
C ALA A 23 -5.46 -7.64 8.41
N LEU A 24 -6.67 -8.05 8.01
CA LEU A 24 -7.93 -7.53 8.56
C LEU A 24 -8.12 -7.95 10.02
N PHE A 25 -7.91 -9.24 10.29
CA PHE A 25 -7.96 -9.78 11.63
C PHE A 25 -6.65 -9.51 12.38
N LYS A 26 -6.78 -9.23 13.68
CA LYS A 26 -5.66 -9.06 14.60
C LYS A 26 -5.05 -10.43 14.89
N PRO A 27 -3.74 -10.64 14.66
CA PRO A 27 -3.10 -11.89 15.02
C PRO A 27 -3.10 -12.11 16.54
N ASP A 28 -3.05 -13.37 16.95
CA ASP A 28 -2.92 -13.73 18.36
C ASP A 28 -1.59 -13.21 18.93
N ASN A 29 -1.60 -12.80 20.20
CA ASN A 29 -0.43 -12.25 20.92
C ASN A 29 0.25 -11.08 20.20
N TYR A 30 -0.49 -10.31 19.40
CA TYR A 30 0.00 -9.16 18.67
C TYR A 30 -0.23 -7.86 19.46
N ALA A 31 0.86 -7.15 19.78
CA ALA A 31 0.84 -5.87 20.52
C ALA A 31 1.87 -4.87 19.97
N VAL A 32 1.89 -4.68 18.64
CA VAL A 32 2.84 -3.75 18.01
C VAL A 32 2.27 -2.33 18.03
N ALA A 33 3.00 -1.42 18.68
CA ALA A 33 2.62 -0.01 18.79
C ALA A 33 2.33 0.62 17.41
N GLY A 34 1.20 1.33 17.31
CA GLY A 34 0.75 1.94 16.05
C GLY A 34 0.08 0.99 15.06
N CYS A 35 0.02 -0.32 15.35
CA CYS A 35 -0.69 -1.33 14.55
C CYS A 35 -1.61 -2.23 15.40
N ASP A 36 -1.82 -1.89 16.67
CA ASP A 36 -2.51 -2.71 17.67
C ASP A 36 -4.05 -2.54 17.67
N PHE A 37 -4.63 -2.11 16.55
CA PHE A 37 -6.07 -1.96 16.40
C PHE A 37 -6.77 -3.33 16.31
N GLY A 38 -8.05 -3.39 16.67
CA GLY A 38 -8.87 -4.61 16.62
C GLY A 38 -9.14 -5.11 15.20
N ASP A 39 -9.99 -6.12 15.08
CA ASP A 39 -10.39 -6.67 13.79
C ASP A 39 -11.08 -5.61 12.92
N LEU A 40 -10.79 -5.66 11.61
CA LEU A 40 -11.46 -4.85 10.61
C LEU A 40 -12.50 -5.70 9.90
N ASP A 41 -13.75 -5.23 9.90
CA ASP A 41 -14.82 -5.85 9.12
C ASP A 41 -14.50 -5.77 7.62
N PRO A 42 -14.40 -6.92 6.91
CA PRO A 42 -14.19 -6.93 5.47
C PRO A 42 -15.23 -6.11 4.69
N ALA A 43 -16.46 -5.99 5.19
CA ALA A 43 -17.51 -5.21 4.55
C ALA A 43 -17.29 -3.69 4.62
N LEU A 44 -16.41 -3.23 5.53
CA LEU A 44 -16.06 -1.82 5.69
C LEU A 44 -14.79 -1.42 4.93
N VAL A 45 -14.16 -2.37 4.21
CA VAL A 45 -12.98 -2.08 3.40
C VAL A 45 -13.39 -1.20 2.22
N LEU A 46 -12.88 0.03 2.21
CA LEU A 46 -13.16 0.97 1.14
C LEU A 46 -12.45 0.56 -0.17
N PRO A 47 -13.04 0.88 -1.32
CA PRO A 47 -12.36 0.73 -2.60
C PRO A 47 -11.13 1.65 -2.65
N GLY A 48 -10.25 1.40 -3.63
CA GLY A 48 -9.14 2.30 -3.89
C GLY A 48 -9.64 3.71 -4.24
N ASP A 49 -8.84 4.72 -3.89
CA ASP A 49 -9.18 6.13 -4.08
C ASP A 49 -8.33 6.75 -5.24
N PRO A 50 -8.92 6.92 -6.44
CA PRO A 50 -8.23 7.51 -7.59
C PRO A 50 -7.82 8.97 -7.38
N GLU A 51 -8.63 9.76 -6.67
CA GLU A 51 -8.33 11.17 -6.43
C GLU A 51 -7.17 11.30 -5.46
N LYS A 52 -7.15 10.49 -4.39
CA LYS A 52 -6.01 10.44 -3.48
C LYS A 52 -4.73 9.99 -4.18
N PHE A 53 -4.83 9.02 -5.09
CA PHE A 53 -3.70 8.64 -5.92
C PHE A 53 -3.18 9.83 -6.75
N ARG A 54 -4.07 10.57 -7.41
CA ARG A 54 -3.71 11.73 -8.25
C ARG A 54 -3.08 12.86 -7.44
N GLU A 55 -3.65 13.19 -6.28
CA GLU A 55 -3.06 14.16 -5.33
C GLU A 55 -1.64 13.76 -4.93
N ASN A 56 -1.48 12.52 -4.50
CA ASN A 56 -0.20 11.97 -4.07
C ASN A 56 0.82 11.91 -5.21
N LEU A 57 0.37 11.63 -6.44
CA LEU A 57 1.21 11.66 -7.62
C LEU A 57 1.71 13.09 -7.90
N CYS A 58 0.85 14.11 -7.80
CA CYS A 58 1.26 15.51 -7.94
C CYS A 58 2.33 15.89 -6.91
N ILE A 59 2.16 15.47 -5.64
CA ILE A 59 3.16 15.70 -4.58
C ILE A 59 4.49 15.06 -4.96
N LEU A 60 4.47 13.81 -5.41
CA LEU A 60 5.69 13.11 -5.81
C LEU A 60 6.39 13.80 -6.99
N LEU A 61 5.64 14.20 -8.02
CA LEU A 61 6.16 14.88 -9.22
C LEU A 61 6.70 16.28 -8.92
N SER A 62 6.20 16.95 -7.88
CA SER A 62 6.68 18.27 -7.45
C SER A 62 8.04 18.25 -6.71
N SER A 63 8.61 17.06 -6.48
CA SER A 63 9.86 16.91 -5.72
C SER A 63 11.06 17.48 -6.46
N GLN A 64 11.69 18.52 -5.92
CA GLN A 64 12.80 19.21 -6.58
C GLN A 64 14.19 18.64 -6.25
N THR A 65 14.33 17.86 -5.17
CA THR A 65 15.61 17.26 -4.76
C THR A 65 15.44 15.79 -4.44
N GLN A 66 16.54 15.04 -4.48
CA GLN A 66 16.53 13.61 -4.16
C GLN A 66 16.05 13.33 -2.73
N ASN A 67 16.35 14.22 -1.78
CA ASN A 67 15.92 14.07 -0.39
C ASN A 67 14.41 14.28 -0.25
N VAL A 68 13.87 15.32 -0.90
CA VAL A 68 12.43 15.58 -0.94
C VAL A 68 11.70 14.44 -1.65
N TYR A 69 12.26 13.94 -2.75
CA TYR A 69 11.71 12.79 -3.46
C TYR A 69 11.61 11.55 -2.56
N LYS A 70 12.67 11.21 -1.82
CA LYS A 70 12.65 10.08 -0.88
C LYS A 70 11.60 10.26 0.22
N ALA A 71 11.47 11.47 0.77
CA ALA A 71 10.46 11.79 1.79
C ALA A 71 9.03 11.65 1.21
N ASN A 72 8.78 12.23 0.04
CA ASN A 72 7.49 12.19 -0.64
C ASN A 72 7.12 10.77 -1.08
N ARG A 73 8.08 9.95 -1.54
CA ARG A 73 7.86 8.52 -1.82
C ARG A 73 7.37 7.77 -0.58
N LYS A 74 7.99 8.02 0.57
CA LYS A 74 7.61 7.36 1.83
C LYS A 74 6.21 7.80 2.29
N ALA A 75 5.89 9.09 2.15
CA ALA A 75 4.60 9.64 2.56
C ALA A 75 3.45 9.20 1.64
N THR A 76 3.65 9.26 0.32
CA THR A 76 2.64 8.95 -0.69
C THR A 76 2.51 7.46 -0.97
N SER A 77 3.51 6.66 -0.60
CA SER A 77 3.66 5.24 -0.97
C SER A 77 3.78 5.00 -2.49
N ILE A 78 3.98 6.04 -3.30
CA ILE A 78 4.24 5.93 -4.74
C ILE A 78 5.74 5.89 -4.95
N SER A 79 6.23 4.83 -5.61
CA SER A 79 7.67 4.69 -5.89
C SER A 79 8.13 5.36 -7.17
N LYS A 80 7.24 5.38 -8.17
CA LYS A 80 7.40 5.97 -9.49
C LYS A 80 6.02 6.10 -10.15
N PRO A 81 5.84 7.01 -11.12
CA PRO A 81 4.63 7.05 -11.94
C PRO A 81 4.38 5.69 -12.61
N SER A 82 3.12 5.28 -12.69
CA SER A 82 2.74 4.05 -13.37
C SER A 82 2.78 4.23 -14.89
N ILE A 83 3.21 3.21 -15.63
CA ILE A 83 3.20 3.23 -17.10
C ILE A 83 1.78 3.36 -17.67
N PHE A 84 0.77 2.89 -16.91
CA PHE A 84 -0.63 2.99 -17.28
C PHE A 84 -1.15 4.43 -17.34
N LEU A 85 -0.44 5.40 -16.75
CA LEU A 85 -0.78 6.82 -16.88
C LEU A 85 -0.67 7.35 -18.32
N GLY A 86 0.12 6.69 -19.17
CA GLY A 86 0.25 7.05 -20.58
C GLY A 86 -0.77 6.37 -21.49
N MET A 87 -1.61 5.49 -20.96
CA MET A 87 -2.63 4.80 -21.75
C MET A 87 -3.92 5.62 -21.82
N HIS A 88 -4.70 5.39 -22.87
CA HIS A 88 -5.99 6.06 -23.03
C HIS A 88 -6.94 5.61 -21.90
N PRO A 89 -7.71 6.53 -21.26
CA PRO A 89 -8.60 6.18 -20.15
C PRO A 89 -9.56 5.02 -20.46
N ASP A 90 -10.10 4.98 -21.69
CA ASP A 90 -11.03 3.93 -22.12
C ASP A 90 -10.37 2.56 -22.39
N THR A 91 -9.03 2.49 -22.33
CA THR A 91 -8.26 1.25 -22.55
C THR A 91 -7.80 0.59 -21.25
N ILE A 92 -8.12 1.20 -20.10
CA ILE A 92 -7.69 0.73 -18.79
C ILE A 92 -8.87 0.65 -17.80
N LEU A 93 -8.77 -0.21 -16.78
CA LEU A 93 -9.78 -0.36 -15.73
C LEU A 93 -9.72 0.75 -14.65
N GLY A 94 -8.96 1.82 -14.91
CA GLY A 94 -8.73 2.91 -13.97
C GLY A 94 -7.63 2.63 -12.94
N ILE A 95 -7.04 3.69 -12.41
CA ILE A 95 -5.97 3.64 -11.41
C ILE A 95 -6.54 4.14 -10.06
N PRO A 96 -6.28 3.46 -8.93
CA PRO A 96 -5.38 2.32 -8.72
C PRO A 96 -6.01 0.94 -8.95
N SER A 97 -7.27 0.86 -9.34
CA SER A 97 -8.04 -0.39 -9.44
C SER A 97 -7.46 -1.44 -10.40
N MET A 98 -6.79 -1.00 -11.47
CA MET A 98 -6.11 -1.89 -12.42
C MET A 98 -4.72 -2.34 -11.97
N PHE A 99 -4.17 -1.73 -10.91
CA PHE A 99 -2.87 -2.17 -10.42
C PHE A 99 -3.07 -3.56 -9.86
N PRO A 100 -2.27 -4.56 -10.27
CA PRO A 100 -2.27 -5.85 -9.59
C PRO A 100 -1.77 -5.73 -8.15
N GLY A 101 -1.65 -4.53 -7.59
CA GLY A 101 -1.36 -4.29 -6.17
C GLY A 101 -0.08 -4.98 -5.73
N ASP A 102 1.01 -4.81 -6.46
CA ASP A 102 2.28 -5.49 -6.18
C ASP A 102 2.09 -6.99 -5.81
N ILE A 103 1.19 -7.69 -6.53
CA ILE A 103 0.77 -9.06 -6.22
C ILE A 103 1.97 -10.00 -6.04
N MET A 104 3.06 -9.75 -6.76
CA MET A 104 4.29 -10.53 -6.64
C MET A 104 4.93 -10.40 -5.25
N HIS A 105 5.13 -9.18 -4.74
CA HIS A 105 5.65 -9.00 -3.38
C HIS A 105 4.61 -9.39 -2.32
N PHE A 106 3.32 -9.19 -2.60
CA PHE A 106 2.26 -9.64 -1.70
C PHE A 106 2.28 -11.16 -1.51
N ILE A 107 2.37 -11.93 -2.60
CA ILE A 107 2.46 -13.39 -2.56
C ILE A 107 3.72 -13.82 -1.83
N LEU A 108 4.88 -13.22 -2.13
CA LEU A 108 6.14 -13.56 -1.46
C LEU A 108 6.12 -13.26 0.05
N ASN A 109 5.60 -12.10 0.43
CA ASN A 109 5.46 -11.72 1.84
C ASN A 109 4.45 -12.62 2.55
N LEU A 110 3.32 -12.94 1.90
CA LEU A 110 2.31 -13.85 2.45
C LEU A 110 2.87 -15.26 2.62
N THR A 111 3.65 -15.76 1.66
CA THR A 111 4.34 -17.05 1.81
C THR A 111 5.34 -17.02 2.94
N ASP A 112 6.15 -15.97 3.11
CA ASP A 112 7.09 -15.85 4.24
C ASP A 112 6.35 -15.79 5.59
N LEU A 113 5.18 -15.15 5.62
CA LEU A 113 4.34 -15.09 6.83
C LEU A 113 3.75 -16.46 7.19
N LEU A 114 3.31 -17.25 6.20
CA LEU A 114 2.61 -18.52 6.41
C LEU A 114 3.56 -19.72 6.52
N ILE A 115 4.66 -19.70 5.77
CA ILE A 115 5.68 -20.73 5.70
C ILE A 115 7.02 -20.01 5.80
N PRO A 116 7.66 -19.98 6.97
CA PRO A 116 8.96 -19.33 7.10
C PRO A 116 9.98 -20.06 6.21
N LEU A 117 10.45 -19.35 5.18
CA LEU A 117 11.47 -19.84 4.25
C LEU A 117 12.85 -19.49 4.81
N PHE A 118 13.33 -20.29 5.76
CA PHE A 118 14.71 -20.17 6.26
C PHE A 118 15.73 -20.74 5.26
#